data_AF-A1VV24-F1
#
_entry.id   AF-A1VV24-F1
#
_cell.length_a   1.000
_cell.length_b   1.000
_cell.length_c   1.000
_cell.angle_alpha   90.00
_cell.angle_beta   90.00
_cell.angle_gamma   90.00
#
_symmetry.space_group_name_H-M   'P 1'
#
loop_
_entity.id
_entity.type
_entity.pdbx_description
1 polymer ?
#
loop_
_entity_poly.entity_id
_entity_poly.type
_entity_poly.pdbx_seq_one_letter_code
_entity_poly.pdbx_strand_id
1 'polypeptide(L)'
;MAKIVNLQVLIDGDNDEEITEFLRVALMTARPDGSSTIEILDFHVASIDQPTDELTDSIVNETYLTGQAFDSWLIYSASEAKATGEPNDGYWSYQYGWTSRDLATRFEPVARDMPHSAGNDACMIIDI
;
A
#
# COMPACT_ATOMS: atom_id res chain seq x y z
N MET A 1 -11.88 5.98 -10.31
CA MET A 1 -11.44 5.54 -8.96
C MET A 1 -10.00 5.08 -9.07
N ALA A 2 -9.18 5.38 -8.06
CA ALA A 2 -7.79 4.94 -7.99
C ALA A 2 -7.69 3.40 -7.96
N LYS A 3 -6.54 2.89 -8.41
CA LYS A 3 -6.22 1.46 -8.45
C LYS A 3 -4.76 1.28 -8.04
N ILE A 4 -4.48 0.21 -7.32
CA ILE A 4 -3.11 -0.27 -7.09
C ILE A 4 -2.86 -1.33 -8.15
N VAL A 5 -1.81 -1.16 -8.94
CA VAL A 5 -1.47 -2.08 -10.03
C VAL A 5 -0.10 -2.68 -9.74
N ASN A 6 -0.06 -4.00 -9.58
CA ASN A 6 1.19 -4.73 -9.47
C ASN A 6 1.64 -5.16 -10.86
N LEU A 7 2.73 -4.55 -11.34
CA LEU A 7 3.30 -4.81 -12.65
C LEU A 7 4.58 -5.64 -12.49
N GLN A 8 4.69 -6.71 -13.27
CA GLN A 8 5.93 -7.45 -13.46
C GLN A 8 6.45 -7.15 -14.85
N VAL A 9 7.72 -6.74 -14.93
CA VAL A 9 8.37 -6.39 -16.20
C VAL A 9 9.64 -7.20 -16.32
N LEU A 10 9.86 -7.82 -17.48
CA LEU A 10 11.13 -8.42 -17.84
C LEU A 10 11.93 -7.44 -18.70
N ILE A 11 13.14 -7.17 -18.28
CA ILE A 11 14.03 -6.18 -18.89
C ILE A 11 15.40 -6.80 -19.11
N ASP A 12 16.00 -6.47 -20.24
CA ASP A 12 17.42 -6.75 -20.50
C ASP A 12 18.24 -5.49 -20.22
N GLY A 13 19.12 -5.55 -19.22
CA GLY A 13 19.89 -4.41 -18.75
C GLY A 13 21.00 -4.81 -17.78
N ASP A 14 22.04 -3.98 -17.69
CA ASP A 14 23.30 -4.31 -17.03
C ASP A 14 23.44 -3.79 -15.58
N ASN A 15 22.53 -2.90 -15.12
CA ASN A 15 22.58 -2.27 -13.78
C ASN A 15 21.18 -1.94 -13.22
N ASP A 16 20.92 -2.34 -11.97
CA ASP A 16 19.68 -2.12 -11.22
C ASP A 16 19.26 -0.65 -11.09
N GLU A 17 20.22 0.28 -10.91
CA GLU A 17 19.91 1.72 -10.76
C GLU A 17 19.42 2.33 -12.08
N GLU A 18 20.08 1.98 -13.19
CA GLU A 18 19.68 2.40 -14.53
C GLU A 18 18.33 1.79 -14.92
N ILE A 19 18.08 0.52 -14.58
CA ILE A 19 16.79 -0.15 -14.78
C ILE A 19 15.68 0.55 -13.98
N THR A 20 15.93 0.90 -12.72
CA THR A 20 14.94 1.55 -11.85
C THR A 20 14.57 2.94 -12.37
N GLU A 21 15.56 3.75 -12.72
CA GLU A 21 15.30 5.09 -13.26
C GLU A 21 14.66 5.01 -14.65
N PHE A 22 15.08 4.06 -15.50
CA PHE A 22 14.43 3.80 -16.78
C PHE A 22 12.97 3.41 -16.59
N LEU A 23 12.63 2.48 -15.69
CA LEU A 23 11.25 2.10 -15.41
C LEU A 23 10.43 3.27 -14.88
N ARG A 24 11.01 4.06 -13.98
CA ARG A 24 10.37 5.26 -13.44
C ARG A 24 10.03 6.24 -14.56
N VAL A 25 10.97 6.49 -15.47
CA VAL A 25 10.77 7.33 -16.65
C VAL A 25 9.76 6.68 -17.60
N ALA A 26 9.91 5.42 -18.00
CA ALA A 26 9.01 4.74 -18.93
C ALA A 26 7.54 4.71 -18.45
N LEU A 27 7.33 4.56 -17.14
CA LEU A 27 6.00 4.57 -16.52
C LEU A 27 5.43 5.98 -16.36
N MET A 28 6.24 6.99 -16.05
CA MET A 28 5.78 8.38 -15.88
C MET A 28 5.67 9.15 -17.21
N THR A 29 6.51 8.81 -18.17
CA THR A 29 6.58 9.37 -19.52
C THR A 29 6.21 8.26 -20.47
N ALA A 30 4.91 8.05 -20.68
CA ALA A 30 4.42 7.32 -21.84
C ALA A 30 4.78 8.12 -23.11
N ARG A 31 6.06 8.17 -23.50
CA ARG A 31 6.49 8.70 -24.79
C ARG A 31 7.68 7.96 -25.39
N PRO A 32 7.73 7.93 -26.73
CA PRO A 32 8.47 6.98 -27.53
C PRO A 32 9.71 7.68 -28.11
N ASP A 33 10.64 8.11 -27.27
CA ASP A 33 11.82 8.85 -27.73
C ASP A 33 13.11 8.06 -27.61
N GLY A 34 13.06 6.71 -27.65
CA GLY A 34 14.11 5.83 -28.18
C GLY A 34 15.55 6.02 -27.69
N SER A 35 15.77 6.74 -26.59
CA SER A 35 17.09 7.16 -26.09
C SER A 35 17.65 6.20 -25.03
N SER A 36 16.95 5.11 -24.75
CA SER A 36 17.36 4.09 -23.80
C SER A 36 17.96 2.90 -24.54
N THR A 37 19.10 2.37 -24.05
CA THR A 37 19.64 1.06 -24.46
C THR A 37 18.90 -0.10 -23.81
N ILE A 38 18.02 0.20 -22.84
CA ILE A 38 17.23 -0.78 -22.10
C ILE A 38 15.93 -1.03 -22.86
N GLU A 39 15.68 -2.29 -23.20
CA GLU A 39 14.48 -2.76 -23.89
C GLU A 39 13.55 -3.49 -22.91
N ILE A 40 12.27 -3.09 -22.89
CA ILE A 40 11.22 -3.87 -22.20
C ILE A 40 10.88 -5.04 -23.11
N LEU A 41 11.26 -6.25 -22.71
CA LEU A 41 11.02 -7.45 -23.49
C LEU A 41 9.57 -7.94 -23.36
N ASP A 42 9.05 -7.89 -22.14
CA ASP A 42 7.69 -8.35 -21.83
C ASP A 42 7.19 -7.72 -20.52
N PHE A 43 5.87 -7.68 -20.35
CA PHE A 43 5.25 -7.28 -19.10
C PHE A 43 3.96 -8.05 -18.81
N HIS A 44 3.69 -8.24 -17.53
CA HIS A 44 2.50 -8.90 -17.03
C HIS A 44 1.90 -8.08 -15.88
N VAL A 45 0.59 -7.81 -15.96
CA VAL A 45 -0.14 -7.21 -14.85
C VAL A 45 -0.51 -8.33 -13.87
N ALA A 46 0.21 -8.40 -12.76
CA ALA A 46 0.03 -9.43 -11.74
C ALA A 46 -1.29 -9.29 -11.00
N SER A 47 -1.67 -8.06 -10.65
CA SER A 47 -2.97 -7.76 -10.04
C SER A 47 -3.39 -6.31 -10.30
N ILE A 48 -4.71 -6.08 -10.22
CA ILE A 48 -5.32 -4.75 -10.19
C ILE A 48 -6.25 -4.71 -8.98
N ASP A 49 -5.78 -4.08 -7.92
CA ASP A 49 -6.43 -4.08 -6.64
C ASP A 49 -7.15 -2.75 -6.38
N GLN A 50 -8.21 -2.82 -5.58
CA GLN A 50 -8.88 -1.63 -5.08
C GLN A 50 -8.09 -1.10 -3.89
N PRO A 51 -7.77 0.20 -3.83
CA PRO A 51 -7.21 0.80 -2.62
C PRO A 51 -8.22 0.71 -1.48
N THR A 52 -7.75 0.86 -0.24
CA THR A 52 -8.64 1.04 0.91
C THR A 52 -9.50 2.30 0.76
N ASP A 53 -10.60 2.35 1.51
CA ASP A 53 -11.47 3.53 1.53
C ASP A 53 -10.70 4.75 2.07
N GLU A 54 -9.82 4.57 3.06
CA GLU A 54 -9.00 5.64 3.64
C GLU A 54 -7.97 6.19 2.65
N LEU A 55 -7.33 5.33 1.85
CA LEU A 55 -6.42 5.77 0.80
C LEU A 55 -7.20 6.44 -0.35
N THR A 56 -8.39 5.93 -0.67
CA THR A 56 -9.25 6.56 -1.67
C THR A 56 -9.71 7.95 -1.23
N ASP A 57 -10.10 8.09 0.04
CA ASP A 57 -10.54 9.35 0.64
C ASP A 57 -9.40 10.39 0.66
N SER A 58 -8.17 10.00 0.99
CA SER A 58 -7.04 10.93 0.96
C SER A 58 -6.72 11.46 -0.44
N ILE A 59 -6.91 10.64 -1.48
CA ILE A 59 -6.77 11.09 -2.88
C ILE A 59 -7.89 12.06 -3.25
N VAL A 60 -9.14 11.73 -2.91
CA VAL A 60 -10.31 12.57 -3.22
C VAL A 60 -10.24 13.93 -2.52
N ASN A 61 -9.74 13.94 -1.28
CA ASN A 61 -9.60 15.15 -0.47
C ASN A 61 -8.27 15.89 -0.69
N GLU A 62 -7.46 15.48 -1.67
CA GLU A 62 -6.15 16.07 -2.00
C GLU A 62 -5.17 16.12 -0.82
N THR A 63 -5.28 15.18 0.13
CA THR A 63 -4.40 15.03 1.29
C THR A 63 -3.38 13.89 1.13
N TYR A 64 -3.47 13.12 0.03
CA TYR A 64 -2.53 12.08 -0.32
C TYR A 64 -1.09 12.61 -0.49
N LEU A 65 -0.14 11.96 0.17
CA LEU A 65 1.29 12.23 0.01
C LEU A 65 1.93 11.15 -0.88
N THR A 66 2.78 11.59 -1.82
CA THR A 66 3.52 10.69 -2.69
C THR A 66 4.29 9.65 -1.89
N GLY A 67 4.05 8.37 -2.18
CA GLY A 67 4.67 7.24 -1.50
C GLY A 67 3.74 6.51 -0.52
N GLN A 68 2.67 7.14 -0.02
CA GLN A 68 1.79 6.56 1.00
C GLN A 68 1.13 5.24 0.59
N ALA A 69 0.87 5.04 -0.71
CA ALA A 69 0.33 3.78 -1.22
C ALA A 69 1.27 2.57 -1.04
N PHE A 70 2.53 2.81 -0.66
CA PHE A 70 3.56 1.79 -0.49
C PHE A 70 4.21 1.81 0.90
N ASP A 71 3.68 2.62 1.81
CA ASP A 71 4.03 2.55 3.23
C ASP A 71 3.42 1.30 3.89
N SER A 72 3.83 1.00 5.12
CA SER A 72 3.16 -0.03 5.93
C SER A 72 1.86 0.51 6.51
N TRP A 73 0.78 -0.27 6.38
CA TRP A 73 -0.51 0.07 6.97
C TRP A 73 -0.88 -0.89 8.09
N LEU A 74 -1.59 -0.38 9.09
CA LEU A 74 -2.12 -1.14 10.22
C LEU A 74 -3.64 -1.01 10.25
N ILE A 75 -4.32 -2.01 10.80
CA ILE A 75 -5.74 -1.88 11.15
C ILE A 75 -5.83 -1.47 12.61
N TYR A 76 -6.63 -0.46 12.89
CA TYR A 76 -6.83 0.10 14.23
C TYR A 76 -8.32 0.22 14.56
N SER A 77 -8.66 0.03 15.83
CA SER A 77 -9.98 0.33 16.40
C SER A 77 -9.83 1.09 17.71
N ALA A 78 -10.47 2.26 17.77
CA ALA A 78 -10.50 3.07 18.99
C ALA A 78 -11.29 2.40 20.12
N SER A 79 -12.33 1.64 19.77
CA SER A 79 -13.14 0.91 20.75
C SER A 79 -12.36 -0.24 21.38
N GLU A 80 -11.54 -0.95 20.61
CA GLU A 80 -10.67 -2.02 21.12
C GLU A 80 -9.54 -1.45 21.98
N ALA A 81 -8.92 -0.34 21.55
CA ALA A 81 -7.92 0.36 22.36
C ALA A 81 -8.47 0.80 23.74
N LYS A 82 -9.72 1.27 23.78
CA LYS A 82 -10.39 1.64 25.05
C LYS A 82 -10.73 0.44 25.91
N ALA A 83 -11.05 -0.71 25.30
CA ALA A 83 -11.43 -1.91 26.01
C ALA A 83 -10.26 -2.52 26.79
N THR A 84 -9.04 -2.44 26.26
CA THR A 84 -7.83 -2.91 26.96
C THR A 84 -7.35 -1.92 28.00
N GLY A 85 -7.62 -0.61 27.81
CA GLY A 85 -7.20 0.45 28.72
C GLY A 85 -5.72 0.86 28.58
N GLU A 86 -5.01 0.26 27.63
CA GLU A 86 -3.60 0.52 27.36
C GLU A 86 -3.45 1.45 26.14
N PRO A 87 -2.58 2.48 26.20
CA PRO A 87 -2.51 3.52 25.18
C PRO A 87 -1.98 3.06 23.81
N ASN A 88 -1.31 1.90 23.75
CA ASN A 88 -0.68 1.37 22.52
C ASN A 88 -1.40 0.13 21.96
N ASP A 89 -2.58 -0.18 22.47
CA ASP A 89 -3.40 -1.31 22.05
C ASP A 89 -4.49 -0.89 21.05
N GLY A 90 -5.23 -1.88 20.53
CA GLY A 90 -6.31 -1.67 19.55
C GLY A 90 -5.88 -1.88 18.10
N TYR A 91 -4.72 -2.48 17.86
CA TYR A 91 -4.23 -2.83 16.53
C TYR A 91 -4.51 -4.30 16.20
N TRP A 92 -4.80 -4.61 14.94
CA TRP A 92 -5.08 -6.00 14.56
C TRP A 92 -3.83 -6.79 14.20
N SER A 93 -3.82 -8.07 14.59
CA SER A 93 -2.85 -9.08 14.18
C SER A 93 -3.55 -10.37 13.79
N TYR A 94 -3.15 -10.99 12.68
CA TYR A 94 -3.67 -12.32 12.34
C TYR A 94 -3.32 -13.39 13.39
N GLN A 95 -2.22 -13.20 14.12
CA GLN A 95 -1.75 -14.17 15.10
C GLN A 95 -2.34 -13.94 16.49
N TYR A 96 -2.52 -12.68 16.88
CA TYR A 96 -2.86 -12.31 18.26
C TYR A 96 -4.24 -11.65 18.42
N GLY A 97 -4.95 -11.37 17.33
CA GLY A 97 -6.20 -10.61 17.35
C GLY A 97 -5.94 -9.11 17.62
N TRP A 98 -6.82 -8.46 18.38
CA TRP A 98 -6.62 -7.08 18.84
C TRP A 98 -5.49 -7.04 19.88
N THR A 99 -4.44 -6.31 19.56
CA THR A 99 -3.14 -6.33 20.26
C THR A 99 -2.46 -4.97 20.20
N SER A 100 -1.26 -4.87 20.78
CA SER A 100 -0.40 -3.69 20.68
C SER A 100 0.16 -3.46 19.26
N ARG A 101 0.52 -2.22 18.97
CA ARG A 101 1.13 -1.80 17.69
C ARG A 101 2.34 -2.66 17.29
N ASP A 102 3.20 -3.02 18.24
CA ASP A 102 4.43 -3.77 17.96
C ASP A 102 4.14 -5.16 17.39
N LEU A 103 3.07 -5.80 17.88
CA LEU A 103 2.65 -7.15 17.49
C LEU A 103 1.64 -7.16 16.32
N ALA A 104 1.24 -5.99 15.84
CA ALA A 104 0.27 -5.82 14.79
C ALA A 104 0.80 -6.35 13.44
N THR A 105 -0.10 -6.86 12.61
CA THR A 105 0.25 -7.25 11.23
C THR A 105 0.30 -5.99 10.37
N ARG A 106 1.36 -5.86 9.56
CA ARG A 106 1.51 -4.78 8.57
C ARG A 106 0.89 -5.23 7.26
N PHE A 107 0.19 -4.31 6.61
CA PHE A 107 -0.65 -4.56 5.45
C PHE A 107 -0.29 -3.63 4.30
N GLU A 108 -0.55 -4.09 3.08
CA GLU A 108 -0.68 -3.24 1.91
C GLU A 108 -2.01 -2.49 1.93
N PRO A 109 -2.11 -1.26 1.38
CA PRO A 109 -3.33 -0.46 1.39
C PRO A 109 -4.35 -0.88 0.33
N VAL A 110 -4.62 -2.17 0.25
CA VAL A 110 -5.66 -2.77 -0.60
C VAL A 110 -6.91 -3.07 0.23
N ALA A 111 -8.08 -2.87 -0.40
CA ALA A 111 -9.39 -3.17 0.17
C ALA A 111 -9.47 -4.62 0.62
N ARG A 112 -10.00 -4.84 1.82
CA ARG A 112 -10.03 -6.14 2.49
C ARG A 112 -11.19 -6.21 3.47
N ASP A 113 -11.56 -7.43 3.85
CA ASP A 113 -12.47 -7.65 4.95
C ASP A 113 -11.82 -7.19 6.26
N MET A 114 -12.45 -6.21 6.91
CA MET A 114 -11.97 -5.71 8.19
C MET A 114 -12.36 -6.66 9.32
N PRO A 115 -11.49 -6.85 10.34
CA PRO A 115 -11.82 -7.61 11.52
C PRO A 115 -12.99 -6.97 12.28
N HIS A 116 -13.80 -7.79 12.92
CA HIS A 116 -14.88 -7.30 13.78
C HIS A 116 -14.27 -6.62 15.01
N SER A 117 -14.59 -5.34 15.20
CA SER A 117 -14.30 -4.60 16.43
C SER A 117 -15.57 -4.37 17.26
N ALA A 118 -15.43 -4.25 18.58
CA ALA A 118 -16.55 -4.01 19.48
C ALA A 118 -17.39 -2.75 19.13
N GLY A 119 -16.75 -1.74 18.52
CA GLY A 119 -17.41 -0.51 18.07
C GLY A 119 -17.81 -0.48 16.59
N ASN A 120 -17.48 -1.53 15.83
CA ASN A 120 -17.58 -1.55 14.37
C ASN A 120 -16.91 -0.31 13.72
N ASP A 121 -15.73 0.03 14.25
CA ASP A 121 -14.92 1.21 13.98
C ASP A 121 -13.49 0.85 13.54
N ALA A 122 -13.28 -0.39 13.08
CA ALA A 122 -12.01 -0.82 12.52
C ALA A 122 -11.72 -0.05 11.21
N CYS A 123 -10.56 0.58 11.13
CA CYS A 123 -10.10 1.33 9.97
C CYS A 123 -8.62 1.07 9.70
N MET A 124 -8.15 1.40 8.49
CA MET A 124 -6.74 1.31 8.13
C MET A 124 -6.03 2.66 8.30
N ILE A 125 -4.87 2.62 8.95
CA ILE A 125 -4.01 3.79 9.20
C ILE A 125 -2.57 3.51 8.77
N ILE A 126 -1.83 4.56 8.43
CA ILE A 126 -0.41 4.46 8.08
C ILE A 126 0.43 4.26 9.35
N ASP A 127 1.38 3.33 9.31
CA ASP A 127 2.34 3.05 10.38
C ASP A 127 3.47 4.11 10.36
N ILE A 128 3.29 5.22 11.08
CA ILE A 128 4.22 6.39 11.12
C ILE A 128 5.27 6.37 12.25
#